data_AF-A0A6G3XP39-F1
#
_entry.id   AF-A0A6G3XP39-F1
#
_cell.length_a   1.000
_cell.length_b   1.000
_cell.length_c   1.000
_cell.angle_alpha   90.00
_cell.angle_beta   90.00
_cell.angle_gamma   90.00
#
_symmetry.space_group_name_H-M   'P 1'
#
loop_
_entity.id
_entity.type
_entity.pdbx_description
1 polymer ?
#
loop_
_entity_poly.entity_id
_entity_poly.type
_entity_poly.pdbx_seq_one_letter_code
_entity_poly.pdbx_strand_id
1 'polypeptide(L)' 'MRNVYQTLVSFPTGTTIPEPDAAESCEFTDATSMAYRCTLKKNLTFSNGEKLDAEAVKYSIDRIVDIHFKGGPAG' A
#
# COMPACT_ATOMS: atom_id res chain seq x y z
N MET A 1 1.17 -14.46 0.03
CA MET A 1 0.36 -13.48 0.79
C MET A 1 -0.75 -12.82 -0.03
N ARG A 2 -0.61 -12.64 -1.34
CA ARG A 2 -1.65 -12.03 -2.21
C ARG A 2 -3.04 -12.68 -2.19
N ASN A 3 -3.14 -13.97 -1.83
CA ASN A 3 -4.43 -14.66 -1.77
C ASN A 3 -5.25 -14.31 -0.52
N VAL A 4 -4.64 -13.60 0.45
CA VAL A 4 -5.24 -13.28 1.75
C VAL A 4 -5.33 -11.77 1.96
N TYR A 5 -4.31 -11.02 1.55
CA TYR A 5 -4.27 -9.57 1.71
C TYR A 5 -4.21 -8.87 0.36
N GLN A 6 -4.99 -7.80 0.26
CA GLN A 6 -4.98 -6.86 -0.85
C GLN A 6 -3.80 -5.89 -0.70
N THR A 7 -3.12 -5.56 -1.80
CA THR A 7 -2.07 -4.52 -1.82
C THR A 7 -2.62 -3.23 -2.45
N LEU A 8 -1.91 -2.11 -2.33
CA LEU A 8 -2.32 -0.86 -2.98
C LEU A 8 -2.30 -1.00 -4.51
N VAL A 9 -1.21 -1.58 -5.02
CA VAL A 9 -1.01 -1.92 -6.44
C VAL A 9 -0.59 -3.37 -6.56
N SER A 10 -0.74 -3.91 -7.76
CA SER A 10 -0.42 -5.27 -8.13
C SER A 10 0.49 -5.27 -9.36
N PHE A 11 1.55 -6.04 -9.36
CA PHE A 11 2.33 -6.40 -10.56
C PHE A 11 1.83 -7.74 -11.11
N PRO A 12 1.15 -7.78 -12.26
CA PRO A 12 0.80 -9.04 -12.92
C PRO A 12 2.04 -9.86 -13.29
N THR A 13 1.83 -11.16 -13.52
CA THR A 13 2.91 -12.07 -13.90
C THR A 13 3.56 -11.62 -15.22
N GLY A 14 4.88 -11.43 -15.21
CA GLY A 14 5.65 -11.08 -16.39
C GLY A 14 5.72 -9.59 -16.71
N THR A 15 5.22 -8.71 -15.83
CA THR A 15 5.34 -7.26 -16.00
C THR A 15 5.97 -6.59 -14.77
N THR A 16 6.69 -5.51 -15.02
CA THR A 16 7.22 -4.60 -14.00
C THR A 16 6.36 -3.35 -13.85
N ILE A 17 5.26 -3.27 -14.57
CA ILE A 17 4.33 -2.14 -14.53
C ILE A 17 3.28 -2.43 -13.45
N PRO A 18 3.12 -1.55 -12.44
CA PRO A 18 2.09 -1.70 -11.42
C PRO A 18 0.71 -1.41 -12.01
N GLU A 19 -0.27 -2.21 -11.62
CA GLU A 19 -1.69 -2.04 -11.91
C GLU A 19 -2.48 -1.74 -10.62
N PRO A 20 -3.60 -1.00 -10.70
CA PRO A 20 -4.47 -0.71 -9.56
C PRO A 20 -4.98 -1.97 -8.85
N ASP A 21 -4.93 -1.98 -7.52
CA ASP A 21 -5.58 -3.00 -6.68
C ASP A 21 -6.48 -2.33 -5.62
N ALA A 22 -6.07 -2.16 -4.37
CA ALA A 22 -6.86 -1.38 -3.39
C ALA A 22 -6.88 0.12 -3.71
N ALA A 23 -5.81 0.63 -4.31
CA ALA A 23 -5.74 2.01 -4.79
C ALA A 23 -6.28 2.10 -6.22
N GLU A 24 -7.06 3.13 -6.51
CA GLU A 24 -7.49 3.45 -7.88
C GLU A 24 -6.38 4.14 -8.68
N SER A 25 -5.51 4.88 -8.00
CA SER A 25 -4.34 5.53 -8.59
C SER A 25 -3.20 5.63 -7.57
N CYS A 26 -1.97 5.59 -8.06
CA CYS A 26 -0.77 5.90 -7.29
C CYS A 26 0.26 6.59 -8.20
N GLU A 27 0.82 7.71 -7.76
CA GLU A 27 1.79 8.49 -8.54
C GLU A 27 2.81 9.21 -7.67
N PHE A 28 3.98 9.50 -8.23
CA PHE A 28 4.92 10.43 -7.61
C PHE A 28 4.37 11.85 -7.77
N THR A 29 4.30 12.58 -6.66
CA THR A 29 3.80 13.96 -6.65
C THR A 29 4.93 15.00 -6.62
N ASP A 30 6.18 14.55 -6.65
CA ASP A 30 7.36 15.40 -6.73
C ASP A 30 8.32 14.96 -7.84
N ALA A 31 9.29 15.82 -8.14
CA ALA A 31 10.33 15.55 -9.14
C ALA A 31 11.51 14.73 -8.57
N THR A 32 11.56 14.54 -7.25
CA THR A 32 12.66 13.87 -6.53
C THR A 32 12.34 12.41 -6.18
N SER A 33 11.17 11.91 -6.57
CA SER A 33 10.64 10.59 -6.23
C SER A 33 10.58 10.31 -4.72
N MET A 34 10.32 11.34 -3.90
CA MET A 34 10.25 11.21 -2.43
C MET A 34 8.82 11.17 -1.90
N ALA A 35 7.87 11.77 -2.62
CA ALA A 35 6.46 11.80 -2.30
C ALA A 35 5.69 10.93 -3.29
N TYR A 36 5.18 9.79 -2.82
CA TYR A 36 4.33 8.89 -3.57
C TYR A 36 2.92 8.90 -2.97
N ARG A 37 1.91 9.28 -3.75
CA ARG A 37 0.53 9.46 -3.31
C ARG A 37 -0.36 8.43 -3.96
N CYS A 38 -1.17 7.75 -3.15
CA CYS A 38 -2.19 6.82 -3.61
C CYS A 38 -3.59 7.31 -3.23
N THR A 39 -4.55 7.10 -4.12
CA THR A 39 -5.99 7.29 -3.85
C THR A 39 -6.63 5.92 -3.70
N LEU A 40 -7.27 5.67 -2.55
CA LEU A 40 -7.97 4.41 -2.30
C LEU A 40 -9.30 4.37 -3.02
N LYS A 41 -9.70 3.16 -3.46
CA LYS A 41 -11.07 2.93 -3.93
C LYS A 41 -12.07 3.26 -2.81
N LYS A 42 -13.25 3.74 -3.21
CA LYS A 42 -14.31 4.08 -2.26
C LYS A 42 -14.91 2.81 -1.63
N ASN A 43 -15.38 2.94 -0.39
CA ASN A 43 -16.14 1.92 0.34
C ASN A 43 -15.40 0.57 0.51
N LEU A 44 -14.08 0.59 0.62
CA LEU A 44 -13.32 -0.62 0.96
C LEU A 44 -13.53 -0.99 2.44
N THR A 45 -13.67 -2.30 2.68
CA THR A 45 -13.83 -2.87 4.01
C THR A 45 -13.01 -4.14 4.14
N PHE A 46 -12.47 -4.39 5.33
CA PHE A 46 -11.91 -5.68 5.70
C PHE A 46 -13.03 -6.73 5.82
N SER A 47 -12.65 -8.01 5.86
CA SER A 47 -13.61 -9.12 5.99
C SER A 47 -14.42 -9.11 7.29
N ASN A 48 -13.96 -8.39 8.32
CA ASN A 48 -14.67 -8.17 9.58
C ASN A 48 -15.63 -6.97 9.56
N GLY A 49 -15.72 -6.25 8.43
CA GLY A 49 -16.60 -5.09 8.24
C GLY A 49 -15.98 -3.74 8.63
N GLU A 50 -14.78 -3.72 9.19
CA GLU A 50 -14.06 -2.46 9.46
C GLU A 50 -13.63 -1.77 8.16
N LYS A 51 -13.52 -0.45 8.19
CA LYS A 51 -13.12 0.32 7.00
C LYS A 51 -11.65 0.08 6.66
N LEU A 52 -11.39 -0.05 5.37
CA LEU A 52 -10.03 -0.03 4.84
C LEU A 52 -9.81 1.34 4.18
N ASP A 53 -9.25 2.27 4.94
CA ASP A 53 -8.98 3.65 4.52
C ASP A 53 -7.50 4.01 4.68
N ALA A 54 -7.16 5.29 4.48
CA ALA A 54 -5.78 5.75 4.51
C ALA A 54 -5.13 5.58 5.90
N GLU A 55 -5.92 5.58 6.98
CA GLU A 55 -5.43 5.39 8.34
C GLU A 55 -5.03 3.93 8.57
N ALA A 56 -5.83 2.98 8.09
CA ALA A 56 -5.49 1.56 8.12
C ALA A 56 -4.22 1.24 7.30
N VAL A 57 -4.05 1.90 6.14
CA VAL A 57 -2.84 1.77 5.32
C VAL A 57 -1.62 2.36 6.04
N LYS A 58 -1.76 3.57 6.60
CA LYS A 58 -0.70 4.24 7.38
C LYS A 58 -0.23 3.37 8.54
N TYR A 59 -1.15 2.78 9.29
CA TYR A 59 -0.83 1.89 10.40
C TYR A 59 0.08 0.72 9.98
N SER A 60 -0.13 0.16 8.79
CA SER A 60 0.71 -0.92 8.27
C SER A 60 2.15 -0.47 8.00
N ILE A 61 2.33 0.76 7.50
CA ILE A 61 3.66 1.35 7.23
C ILE A 61 4.35 1.70 8.54
N ASP A 62 3.65 2.42 9.43
CA ASP A 62 4.17 2.81 10.74
C ASP A 62 4.66 1.59 11.51
N ARG A 63 3.86 0.53 11.55
CA ARG A 63 4.20 -0.70 12.27
C ARG A 63 5.47 -1.36 11.74
N ILE A 64 5.71 -1.34 10.42
CA ILE A 64 6.94 -1.92 9.85
C ILE A 64 8.16 -1.08 10.28
N VAL A 65 8.03 0.24 10.34
CA VAL A 65 9.09 1.14 10.81
C VAL A 65 9.35 0.94 12.31
N ASP A 66 8.29 0.86 13.11
CA ASP A 66 8.34 0.73 14.57
C ASP A 66 8.93 -0.61 15.03
N ILE A 67 8.70 -1.70 14.28
CA ILE A 67 9.30 -3.01 14.57
C ILE A 67 10.84 -2.93 14.57
N HIS A 68 11.43 -2.00 13.80
CA HIS A 68 12.86 -1.71 13.79
C HIS A 68 13.75 -2.96 13.64
N PHE A 69 13.30 -3.91 12.81
CA PHE A 69 14.04 -5.14 12.55
C PHE A 69 15.31 -4.86 11.76
N LYS A 70 16.42 -5.48 12.15
CA LYS A 70 17.71 -5.37 11.46
C LYS A 70 17.59 -5.88 10.01
N GLY A 71 17.70 -4.99 9.04
CA GLY A 71 17.47 -5.28 7.62
C GLY A 71 16.04 -5.00 7.14
N GLY A 72 15.23 -4.34 7.97
CA GLY A 72 13.95 -3.75 7.58
C GLY A 72 14.12 -2.41 6.87
N PRO A 73 13.03 -1.73 6.49
CA PRO A 73 13.09 -0.49 5.72
C PRO A 73 13.70 0.70 6.48
N ALA A 74 13.88 0.60 7.80
CA ALA A 74 14.53 1.62 8.61
C ALA A 74 16.07 1.47 8.68
N GLY A 75 16.63 0.32 8.29
CA GLY A 75 18.08 0.02 8.39
C GLY A 75 18.41 -1.40 8.86
#